data_AF-A0A212I802-F1
#
_entry.id   AF-A0A212I802-F1
#
_cell.length_a   1.000
_cell.length_b   1.000
_cell.length_c   1.000
_cell.angle_alpha   90.00
_cell.angle_beta   90.00
_cell.angle_gamma   90.00
#
_symmetry.space_group_name_H-M   'P 1'
#
loop_
_entity.id
_entity.type
_entity.pdbx_description
1 polymer ?
#
loop_
_entity_poly.entity_id
_entity_poly.type
_entity_poly.pdbx_seq_one_letter_code
_entity_poly.pdbx_strand_id
1 'polypeptide(L)'
;MKKIAFLLALLSSAQASAAVNQWTRTWVQGVTEYRIQGKNGAELLLTCSPDDNVFVQYTSPDGKTLTSGNDDGRSVRAQTDSGDIFLINDTLSDSGGSNFEAFWDAARQSHRIHITATGLTSTTFTFSNAAKILPEFDKSGCLTRM
;
A
#
# COMPACT_ATOMS: atom_id res chain seq x y z
N MET A 1 21.46 -45.88 -16.86
CA MET A 1 20.19 -45.22 -17.21
C MET A 1 19.43 -44.93 -15.92
N LYS A 2 19.26 -43.66 -15.53
CA LYS A 2 18.38 -43.28 -14.42
C LYS A 2 17.68 -41.99 -14.81
N LYS A 3 16.43 -42.11 -15.26
CA LYS A 3 15.61 -40.99 -15.74
C LYS A 3 15.13 -40.22 -14.51
N ILE A 4 15.70 -39.04 -14.27
CA ILE A 4 15.20 -38.10 -13.25
C ILE A 4 14.04 -37.35 -13.90
N ALA A 5 12.83 -37.66 -13.47
CA ALA A 5 11.63 -36.95 -13.91
C ALA A 5 11.56 -35.61 -13.17
N PHE A 6 11.75 -34.51 -13.91
CA PHE A 6 11.45 -33.15 -13.45
C PHE A 6 9.93 -32.95 -13.47
N LEU A 7 9.29 -32.90 -12.30
CA LEU A 7 7.91 -32.45 -12.16
C LEU A 7 7.92 -30.92 -12.15
N LEU A 8 7.64 -30.30 -13.30
CA LEU A 8 7.27 -28.88 -13.36
C LEU A 8 5.88 -28.74 -12.75
N ALA A 9 5.80 -28.26 -11.51
CA ALA A 9 4.56 -27.73 -10.95
C ALA A 9 4.21 -26.45 -11.74
N LEU A 10 3.18 -26.53 -12.58
CA LEU A 10 2.57 -25.37 -13.22
C LEU A 10 1.95 -24.51 -12.12
N LEU A 11 2.65 -23.44 -11.73
CA LEU A 11 2.07 -22.34 -10.97
C LEU A 11 1.05 -21.67 -11.89
N SER A 12 -0.20 -22.10 -11.82
CA SER A 12 -1.33 -21.39 -12.41
C SER A 12 -1.46 -20.05 -11.70
N SER A 13 -0.89 -19.00 -12.30
CA SER A 13 -1.08 -17.62 -11.88
C SER A 13 -2.57 -17.32 -12.04
N ALA A 14 -3.34 -17.40 -10.96
CA ALA A 14 -4.65 -16.79 -10.92
C ALA A 14 -4.41 -15.30 -11.18
N GLN A 15 -4.72 -14.82 -12.39
CA GLN A 15 -4.84 -13.40 -12.65
C GLN A 15 -6.03 -12.92 -11.83
N ALA A 16 -5.77 -12.59 -10.57
CA ALA A 16 -6.71 -11.87 -9.74
C ALA A 16 -6.95 -10.53 -10.45
N SER A 17 -8.08 -10.41 -11.14
CA SER A 17 -8.57 -9.11 -11.58
C SER A 17 -8.79 -8.30 -10.30
N ALA A 18 -7.84 -7.43 -9.99
CA ALA A 18 -7.98 -6.51 -8.87
C ALA A 18 -9.24 -5.67 -9.15
N ALA A 19 -10.23 -5.79 -8.28
CA ALA A 19 -11.43 -4.98 -8.40
C ALA A 19 -11.01 -3.51 -8.30
N VAL A 20 -11.30 -2.75 -9.35
CA VAL A 20 -10.83 -1.37 -9.45
C VAL A 20 -11.40 -0.53 -8.31
N ASN A 21 -10.55 0.29 -7.70
CA ASN A 21 -10.82 1.08 -6.50
C ASN A 21 -11.39 0.24 -5.35
N GLN A 22 -10.88 -0.97 -5.16
CA GLN A 22 -11.14 -1.76 -3.97
C GLN A 22 -9.79 -2.08 -3.33
N TRP A 23 -9.75 -1.99 -2.00
CA TRP A 23 -8.62 -2.50 -1.26
C TRP A 23 -8.53 -4.01 -1.43
N THR A 24 -7.32 -4.52 -1.63
CA THR A 24 -7.01 -5.95 -1.61
C THR A 24 -5.96 -6.20 -0.54
N ARG A 25 -6.06 -7.36 0.12
CA ARG A 25 -5.07 -7.86 1.07
C ARG A 25 -4.54 -9.20 0.57
N THR A 26 -3.25 -9.30 0.37
CA THR A 26 -2.58 -10.52 -0.08
C THR A 26 -1.43 -10.83 0.87
N TRP A 27 -1.15 -12.11 1.08
CA TRP A 27 0.03 -12.55 1.83
C TRP A 27 0.95 -13.35 0.91
N VAL A 28 2.22 -12.96 0.84
CA VAL A 28 3.23 -13.60 0.00
C VAL A 28 4.53 -13.67 0.79
N GLN A 29 5.02 -14.89 1.04
CA GLN A 29 6.35 -15.14 1.62
C GLN A 29 6.65 -14.36 2.92
N GLY A 30 5.67 -14.21 3.82
CA GLY A 30 5.85 -13.49 5.08
C GLY A 30 5.49 -12.01 5.03
N VAL A 31 5.29 -11.44 3.84
CA VAL A 31 4.87 -10.04 3.66
C VAL A 31 3.37 -9.97 3.42
N THR A 32 2.69 -9.06 4.12
CA THR A 32 1.30 -8.71 3.83
C THR A 32 1.26 -7.46 2.94
N GLU A 33 0.64 -7.56 1.78
CA GLU A 33 0.40 -6.43 0.88
C GLU A 33 -1.04 -5.93 1.02
N TYR A 34 -1.19 -4.63 1.22
CA TYR A 34 -2.44 -3.90 1.08
C TYR A 34 -2.33 -2.99 -0.14
N ARG A 35 -3.24 -3.16 -1.09
CA ARG A 35 -3.17 -2.50 -2.39
C ARG A 35 -4.51 -1.93 -2.79
N ILE A 36 -4.51 -0.76 -3.41
CA ILE A 36 -5.66 -0.21 -4.14
C ILE A 36 -5.19 0.34 -5.48
N GLN A 37 -5.90 -0.01 -6.56
CA GLN A 37 -5.57 0.40 -7.92
C GLN A 37 -6.76 1.12 -8.56
N GLY A 38 -6.50 2.27 -9.20
CA GLY A 38 -7.48 3.08 -9.90
C GLY A 38 -7.64 2.71 -11.37
N LYS A 39 -8.75 3.15 -11.98
CA LYS A 39 -9.04 2.91 -13.43
C LYS A 39 -7.98 3.53 -14.35
N ASN A 40 -7.33 4.58 -13.87
CA ASN A 40 -6.28 5.32 -14.57
C ASN A 40 -4.89 4.72 -14.41
N GLY A 41 -4.77 3.51 -13.83
CA GLY A 41 -3.49 2.84 -13.61
C GLY A 41 -2.72 3.30 -12.36
N ALA A 42 -3.20 4.33 -11.65
CA ALA A 42 -2.59 4.73 -10.39
C ALA A 42 -2.76 3.65 -9.33
N GLU A 43 -1.79 3.55 -8.43
CA GLU A 43 -1.75 2.51 -7.39
C GLU A 43 -1.17 3.08 -6.10
N LEU A 44 -1.76 2.67 -4.97
CA LEU A 44 -1.13 2.77 -3.66
C LEU A 44 -0.91 1.35 -3.13
N LEU A 45 0.34 1.03 -2.82
CA LEU A 45 0.78 -0.24 -2.27
C LEU A 45 1.42 0.01 -0.90
N LEU A 46 0.96 -0.74 0.10
CA LEU A 46 1.50 -0.76 1.46
C LEU A 46 1.95 -2.20 1.73
N THR A 47 3.23 -2.41 2.01
CA THR A 47 3.75 -3.74 2.30
C THR A 47 4.28 -3.81 3.72
N CYS A 48 3.85 -4.84 4.43
CA CYS A 48 4.06 -5.00 5.86
C CYS A 48 4.83 -6.29 6.10
N SER A 49 6.04 -6.14 6.61
CA SER A 49 6.99 -7.20 6.97
C SER A 49 7.11 -7.23 8.50
N PRO A 50 7.29 -8.41 9.12
CA PRO A 50 7.59 -8.49 10.55
C PRO A 50 8.97 -7.90 10.89
N ASP A 51 9.85 -7.73 9.91
CA ASP A 51 11.25 -7.34 10.10
C ASP A 51 11.56 -5.93 9.55
N ASP A 52 10.64 -5.31 8.80
CA ASP A 52 10.84 -3.98 8.21
C ASP A 52 9.67 -3.00 8.49
N ASN A 53 10.01 -1.71 8.61
CA ASN A 53 9.00 -0.66 8.64
C ASN A 53 8.15 -0.74 7.37
N VAL A 54 6.87 -0.37 7.48
CA VAL A 54 5.91 -0.43 6.39
C VAL A 54 6.47 0.32 5.18
N PHE A 55 6.53 -0.38 4.07
CA PHE A 55 6.96 0.20 2.82
C PHE A 55 5.74 0.72 2.06
N VAL A 56 5.85 1.96 1.60
CA VAL A 56 4.79 2.66 0.90
C VAL A 56 5.26 2.95 -0.50
N GLN A 57 4.48 2.60 -1.50
CA GLN A 57 4.71 2.97 -2.89
C GLN A 57 3.46 3.60 -3.47
N TYR A 58 3.60 4.79 -4.01
CA TYR A 58 2.60 5.40 -4.88
C TYR A 58 3.09 5.34 -6.33
N THR A 59 2.25 4.78 -7.20
CA THR A 59 2.42 4.86 -8.66
C THR A 59 1.37 5.83 -9.20
N SER A 60 1.81 6.90 -9.86
CA SER A 60 0.92 7.88 -10.47
C SER A 60 0.27 7.37 -11.76
N PRO A 61 -0.81 8.01 -12.25
CA PRO A 61 -1.48 7.62 -13.50
C PRO A 61 -0.56 7.56 -14.73
N ASP A 62 0.55 8.33 -14.74
CA ASP A 62 1.56 8.32 -15.80
C ASP A 62 2.65 7.25 -15.59
N GLY A 63 2.51 6.37 -14.60
CA GLY A 63 3.37 5.21 -14.36
C GLY A 63 4.66 5.50 -13.57
N LYS A 64 4.86 6.73 -13.09
CA LYS A 64 6.00 7.08 -12.24
C LYS A 64 5.74 6.70 -10.79
N THR A 65 6.80 6.44 -10.03
CA THR A 65 6.70 5.96 -8.65
C THR A 65 7.46 6.84 -7.65
N LEU A 66 6.95 6.86 -6.41
CA LEU A 66 7.62 7.39 -5.24
C LEU A 66 7.41 6.38 -4.10
N THR A 67 8.48 6.07 -3.37
CA THR A 67 8.49 5.08 -2.30
C THR A 67 8.88 5.68 -0.95
N SER A 68 8.56 5.00 0.15
CA SER A 68 9.17 5.27 1.44
C SER A 68 10.66 4.90 1.45
N GLY A 69 11.38 5.41 2.45
CA GLY A 69 12.81 5.12 2.65
C GLY A 69 13.78 5.90 1.75
N ASN A 70 13.28 6.84 0.93
CA ASN A 70 14.13 7.80 0.24
C ASN A 70 14.25 9.09 1.05
N ASP A 71 15.47 9.42 1.49
CA ASP A 71 15.80 10.67 2.19
C ASP A 71 15.94 11.89 1.24
N ASP A 72 15.32 11.83 0.06
CA ASP A 72 15.41 12.88 -0.96
C ASP A 72 14.42 14.05 -0.75
N GLY A 73 13.71 14.04 0.38
CA GLY A 73 12.73 15.06 0.76
C GLY A 73 11.42 15.00 -0.01
N ARG A 74 11.22 14.01 -0.89
CA ARG A 74 9.95 13.85 -1.60
C ARG A 74 8.89 13.22 -0.70
N SER A 75 7.68 13.74 -0.83
CA SER A 75 6.55 13.35 0.01
C SER A 75 5.48 12.64 -0.79
N VAL A 76 4.84 11.65 -0.17
CA VAL A 76 3.53 11.11 -0.54
C VAL A 76 2.58 11.48 0.59
N ARG A 77 1.54 12.21 0.26
CA ARG A 77 0.52 12.67 1.21
C ARG A 77 -0.83 12.10 0.84
N ALA A 78 -1.53 11.58 1.85
CA ALA A 78 -2.87 11.08 1.72
C ALA A 78 -3.85 12.02 2.43
N GLN A 79 -4.87 12.45 1.71
CA GLN A 79 -6.00 13.18 2.27
C GLN A 79 -7.24 12.30 2.31
N THR A 80 -7.83 12.12 3.49
CA THR A 80 -9.04 11.32 3.73
C THR A 80 -10.31 12.16 3.60
N ASP A 81 -11.48 11.54 3.72
CA ASP A 81 -12.77 12.25 3.65
C ASP A 81 -13.00 13.24 4.80
N SER A 82 -12.34 13.04 5.95
CA SER A 82 -12.33 14.00 7.06
C SER A 82 -11.66 15.33 6.69
N GLY A 83 -10.88 15.36 5.61
CA GLY A 83 -10.07 16.50 5.19
C GLY A 83 -8.64 16.48 5.76
N ASP A 84 -8.36 15.59 6.72
CA ASP A 84 -7.02 15.42 7.30
C ASP A 84 -6.01 14.99 6.25
N ILE A 85 -4.78 15.49 6.37
CA ILE A 85 -3.68 15.22 5.43
C ILE A 85 -2.52 14.59 6.20
N PHE A 86 -2.12 13.40 5.77
CA PHE A 86 -1.06 12.62 6.40
C PHE A 86 0.14 12.50 5.47
N LEU A 87 1.36 12.67 6.00
CA LEU A 87 2.58 12.24 5.32
C LEU A 87 2.74 10.74 5.53
N ILE A 88 2.70 9.95 4.45
CA ILE A 88 2.61 8.49 4.57
C ILE A 88 3.87 7.73 4.13
N ASN A 89 4.86 8.38 3.53
CA ASN A 89 6.08 7.71 3.06
C ASN A 89 7.30 7.90 3.98
N ASP A 90 7.19 8.67 5.07
CA ASP A 90 8.27 8.83 6.06
C ASP A 90 8.14 7.79 7.19
N THR A 91 8.19 6.51 6.84
CA THR A 91 7.87 5.43 7.78
C THR A 91 9.03 5.04 8.69
N LEU A 92 10.19 5.70 8.55
CA LEU A 92 11.41 5.46 9.32
C LEU A 92 11.58 6.47 10.47
N SER A 93 10.88 7.61 10.44
CA SER A 93 10.94 8.60 11.52
C SER A 93 9.80 8.39 12.52
N ASP A 94 10.02 8.73 13.80
CA ASP A 94 8.98 8.62 14.84
C ASP A 94 7.70 9.38 14.48
N SER A 95 7.86 10.57 13.91
CA SER A 95 6.75 11.45 13.50
C SER A 95 6.03 10.90 12.28
N GLY A 96 6.77 10.46 11.27
CA GLY A 96 6.18 9.92 10.05
C GLY A 96 5.55 8.54 10.26
N GLY A 97 6.12 7.69 11.11
CA GLY A 97 5.51 6.45 11.57
C GLY A 97 4.19 6.69 12.31
N SER A 98 4.14 7.68 13.19
CA SER A 98 2.89 8.07 13.89
C SER A 98 1.85 8.67 12.93
N ASN A 99 2.28 9.44 11.91
CA ASN A 99 1.41 9.92 10.85
C ASN A 99 0.84 8.78 10.00
N PHE A 100 1.64 7.74 9.73
CA PHE A 100 1.18 6.56 9.00
C PHE A 100 0.11 5.77 9.77
N GLU A 101 0.29 5.59 11.08
CA GLU A 101 -0.70 4.96 11.95
C GLU A 101 -2.02 5.73 11.97
N ALA A 102 -1.95 7.06 12.14
CA ALA A 102 -3.12 7.91 12.09
C ALA A 102 -3.83 7.87 10.73
N PHE A 103 -3.05 7.86 9.63
CA PHE A 103 -3.58 7.63 8.29
C PHE A 103 -4.29 6.30 8.18
N TRP A 104 -3.71 5.21 8.69
CA TRP A 104 -4.28 3.88 8.63
C TRP A 104 -5.68 3.84 9.27
N ASP A 105 -5.81 4.39 10.47
CA ASP A 105 -7.08 4.45 11.18
C ASP A 105 -8.11 5.37 10.49
N ALA A 106 -7.66 6.47 9.90
CA ALA A 106 -8.53 7.36 9.10
C ALA A 106 -8.97 6.69 7.78
N ALA A 107 -8.08 5.96 7.11
CA ALA A 107 -8.35 5.25 5.87
C ALA A 107 -9.40 4.16 6.05
N ARG A 108 -9.37 3.44 7.18
CA ARG A 108 -10.37 2.42 7.55
C ARG A 108 -11.79 2.96 7.61
N GLN A 109 -11.94 4.22 8.00
CA GLN A 109 -13.22 4.90 8.18
C GLN A 109 -13.65 5.72 6.95
N SER A 110 -12.76 5.86 5.98
CA SER A 110 -12.98 6.68 4.79
C SER A 110 -13.59 5.87 3.65
N HIS A 111 -14.12 6.58 2.65
CA HIS A 111 -14.57 6.02 1.37
C HIS A 111 -13.74 6.58 0.21
N ARG A 112 -12.83 7.51 0.49
CA ARG A 112 -11.98 8.16 -0.48
C ARG A 112 -10.64 8.53 0.13
N ILE A 113 -9.60 8.42 -0.68
CA ILE A 113 -8.27 8.96 -0.38
C ILE A 113 -7.79 9.72 -1.62
N HIS A 114 -7.41 10.98 -1.44
CA HIS A 114 -6.70 11.77 -2.44
C HIS A 114 -5.20 11.71 -2.16
N ILE A 115 -4.42 11.19 -3.11
CA ILE A 115 -2.97 11.13 -3.03
C ILE A 115 -2.36 12.29 -3.81
N THR A 116 -1.48 13.02 -3.13
CA THR A 116 -0.54 13.96 -3.75
C THR A 116 0.87 13.46 -3.51
N ALA A 117 1.74 13.58 -4.49
CA ALA A 117 3.14 13.16 -4.35
C ALA A 117 4.07 14.14 -5.08
N THR A 118 5.23 14.41 -4.50
CA THR A 118 6.17 15.42 -5.02
C THR A 118 6.56 15.10 -6.46
N GLY A 119 6.20 15.98 -7.38
CA GLY A 119 6.54 15.85 -8.81
C GLY A 119 5.74 14.79 -9.58
N LEU A 120 4.72 14.18 -8.97
CA LEU A 120 3.88 13.15 -9.60
C LEU A 120 2.44 13.64 -9.76
N THR A 121 1.75 13.08 -10.75
CA THR A 121 0.33 13.34 -10.96
C THR A 121 -0.49 12.80 -9.79
N SER A 122 -1.29 13.64 -9.17
CA SER A 122 -2.20 13.28 -8.07
C SER A 122 -3.35 12.38 -8.53
N THR A 123 -3.91 11.61 -7.61
CA THR A 123 -5.08 10.78 -7.89
C THR A 123 -6.03 10.68 -6.72
N THR A 124 -7.26 10.23 -6.98
CA THR A 124 -8.25 9.97 -5.95
C THR A 124 -8.77 8.56 -6.10
N PHE A 125 -8.63 7.76 -5.05
CA PHE A 125 -9.27 6.46 -4.94
C PHE A 125 -10.62 6.62 -4.25
N THR A 126 -11.66 5.93 -4.72
CA THR A 126 -12.99 5.90 -4.09
C THR A 126 -13.45 4.47 -3.93
N PHE A 127 -13.54 4.01 -2.70
CA PHE A 127 -13.68 2.61 -2.30
C PHE A 127 -14.77 2.44 -1.24
N SER A 128 -15.18 1.20 -1.01
CA SER A 128 -16.27 0.85 -0.09
C SER A 128 -15.92 -0.28 0.88
N ASN A 129 -14.71 -0.82 0.79
CA ASN A 129 -14.32 -2.04 1.49
C ASN A 129 -13.15 -1.85 2.48
N ALA A 130 -12.71 -0.61 2.75
CA ALA A 130 -11.55 -0.36 3.60
C ALA A 130 -11.67 -0.99 4.99
N ALA A 131 -12.76 -0.73 5.72
CA ALA A 131 -12.98 -1.32 7.05
C ALA A 131 -12.97 -2.87 7.07
N LYS A 132 -13.29 -3.52 5.94
CA LYS A 132 -13.27 -4.98 5.79
C LYS A 132 -11.87 -5.52 5.51
N ILE A 133 -11.04 -4.76 4.78
CA ILE A 133 -9.76 -5.24 4.26
C ILE A 133 -8.57 -4.76 5.10
N LEU A 134 -8.65 -3.54 5.63
CA LEU A 134 -7.67 -2.94 6.51
C LEU A 134 -8.07 -3.26 7.96
N PRO A 135 -7.40 -4.22 8.63
CA PRO A 135 -7.66 -4.49 10.05
C PRO A 135 -7.21 -3.32 10.94
N GLU A 136 -7.44 -3.41 12.25
CA GLU A 136 -6.75 -2.54 13.21
C GLU A 136 -5.23 -2.59 12.99
N PHE A 137 -4.54 -1.46 13.23
CA PHE A 137 -3.13 -1.34 12.87
C PHE A 137 -2.27 -2.39 13.58
N ASP A 138 -2.53 -2.67 14.85
CA ASP A 138 -1.85 -3.73 15.63
C ASP A 138 -2.06 -5.16 15.08
N LYS A 139 -3.09 -5.37 14.26
CA LYS A 139 -3.44 -6.63 13.59
C LYS A 139 -3.08 -6.64 12.10
N SER A 140 -2.51 -5.55 11.60
CA SER A 140 -2.18 -5.38 10.18
C SER A 140 -0.94 -6.15 9.75
N GLY A 141 -0.04 -6.44 10.69
CA GLY A 141 1.31 -6.94 10.44
C GLY A 141 2.31 -5.86 10.03
N CYS A 142 1.91 -4.58 10.08
CA CYS A 142 2.76 -3.44 9.75
C CYS A 142 3.50 -2.92 10.99
N LEU A 143 4.69 -2.38 10.75
CA LEU A 143 5.56 -1.74 11.74
C LEU A 143 5.98 -0.35 11.24
N THR A 144 6.26 0.58 12.12
CA THR A 144 6.54 2.01 11.82
C THR A 144 7.59 2.60 12.76
N ARG A 145 8.12 1.77 13.66
CA ARG A 145 9.00 2.14 14.78
C ARG A 145 10.01 1.03 15.09
N MET A 146 10.70 0.56 14.05
CA MET A 146 11.91 -0.24 14.21
C MET A 146 13.17 0.58 14.09
#